data_AF-A0AAE1L395-F1
#
_entry.id   AF-A0AAE1L395-F1
#
_cell.length_a   1.000
_cell.length_b   1.000
_cell.length_c   1.000
_cell.angle_alpha   90.00
_cell.angle_beta   90.00
_cell.angle_gamma   90.00
#
_symmetry.space_group_name_H-M   'P 1'
#
loop_
_entity.id
_entity.type
_entity.pdbx_description
1 polymer ?
#
loop_
_entity_poly.entity_id
_entity_poly.type
_entity_poly.pdbx_seq_one_letter_code
_entity_poly.pdbx_strand_id
1 'polypeptide(L)'
;MFAMRNVHGVKSLRGPTKTPLLQLEDIEWETSLFNEKTGTTLTAKLKVPRLRKGAIPTKLPNAPSYLSTTATTRESPDVRRKRKIEAEIQAAIAKRNEDDMNYQRQNSFSNLDELESRLSFPDSYWNKYTMLQDTHPLTMLQSDDSGLTCLDKCVRVACALVNMCPSVVPFD
;
A
#
# COMPACT_ATOMS: atom_id res chain seq x y z
N MET A 1 -70.66 -1.42 43.61
CA MET A 1 -70.56 -0.45 42.49
C MET A 1 -69.72 0.72 42.94
N PHE A 2 -68.46 0.82 42.53
CA PHE A 2 -67.65 2.03 42.74
C PHE A 2 -67.11 2.49 41.40
N ALA A 3 -67.52 3.70 41.02
CA ALA A 3 -67.26 4.30 39.73
C ALA A 3 -65.79 4.72 39.59
N MET A 4 -65.19 4.36 38.45
CA MET A 4 -63.90 4.86 38.01
C MET A 4 -63.98 6.37 37.74
N ARG A 5 -63.06 7.15 38.31
CA ARG A 5 -62.78 8.52 37.88
C ARG A 5 -61.38 8.57 37.26
N ASN A 6 -61.36 8.87 35.97
CA ASN A 6 -60.18 9.08 35.14
C ASN A 6 -59.29 10.20 35.69
N VAL A 7 -58.04 9.89 36.02
CA VAL A 7 -57.00 10.88 36.34
C VAL A 7 -56.34 11.33 35.02
N HIS A 8 -56.81 12.46 34.50
CA HIS A 8 -56.20 13.11 33.35
C HIS A 8 -54.94 13.88 33.77
N GLY A 9 -53.82 13.58 33.10
CA GLY A 9 -52.81 14.56 32.72
C GLY A 9 -51.90 15.08 33.82
N VAL A 10 -50.85 14.30 34.16
CA VAL A 10 -49.64 14.88 34.76
C VAL A 10 -48.99 15.77 33.70
N LYS A 11 -49.20 17.09 33.82
CA LYS A 11 -48.47 18.10 33.06
C LYS A 11 -46.98 17.92 33.36
N SER A 12 -46.22 17.41 32.39
CA SER A 12 -44.76 17.37 32.46
C SER A 12 -44.24 18.80 32.45
N LEU A 13 -44.04 19.37 33.63
CA LEU A 13 -43.22 20.55 33.87
C LEU A 13 -41.76 20.19 33.58
N ARG A 14 -41.39 20.16 32.30
CA ARG A 14 -40.00 20.28 31.89
C ARG A 14 -39.90 21.53 31.06
N GLY A 15 -39.36 22.58 31.67
CA GLY A 15 -38.92 23.77 30.95
C GLY A 15 -37.93 23.40 29.84
N PRO A 16 -37.59 24.32 28.93
CA PRO A 16 -36.66 24.03 27.84
C PRO A 16 -35.38 23.46 28.44
N THR A 17 -35.08 22.21 28.07
CA THR A 17 -33.89 21.50 28.53
C THR A 17 -32.69 22.31 28.10
N LYS A 18 -31.93 22.82 29.09
CA LYS A 18 -30.67 23.53 28.92
C LYS A 18 -29.55 22.57 28.50
N THR A 19 -29.81 21.74 27.49
CA THR A 19 -28.81 20.81 26.96
C THR A 19 -27.99 21.55 25.91
N PRO A 20 -26.67 21.73 26.11
CA PRO A 20 -25.80 22.20 25.04
C PRO A 20 -25.97 21.29 23.82
N LEU A 21 -26.12 21.88 22.63
CA LEU A 21 -26.26 21.10 21.41
C LEU A 21 -24.85 20.70 20.94
N LEU A 22 -24.56 19.41 21.01
CA LEU A 22 -23.36 18.77 20.46
C LEU A 22 -23.65 18.30 19.03
N GLN A 23 -22.63 18.26 18.17
CA GLN A 23 -22.79 17.63 16.86
C GLN A 23 -22.91 16.12 17.01
N LEU A 24 -23.64 15.45 16.10
CA LEU A 24 -23.83 14.01 16.16
C LEU A 24 -22.49 13.25 16.10
N GLU A 25 -21.51 13.84 15.42
CA GLU A 25 -20.13 13.33 15.27
C GLU A 25 -19.31 13.38 16.56
N ASP A 26 -19.66 14.25 17.52
CA ASP A 26 -19.00 14.34 18.83
C ASP A 26 -19.43 13.21 19.78
N ILE A 27 -20.45 12.43 19.39
CA ILE A 27 -21.04 11.38 20.20
C ILE A 27 -20.56 10.02 19.70
N GLU A 28 -19.89 9.27 20.57
CA GLU A 28 -19.50 7.88 20.32
C GLU A 28 -20.65 6.94 20.68
N TRP A 29 -21.10 6.19 19.68
CA TRP A 29 -22.11 5.14 19.81
C TRP A 29 -21.51 3.74 19.81
N GLU A 30 -20.23 3.61 19.47
CA GLU A 30 -19.53 2.34 19.30
C GLU A 30 -18.17 2.38 19.98
N THR A 31 -17.70 1.22 20.41
CA THR A 31 -16.35 1.02 20.94
C THR A 31 -15.66 -0.07 20.14
N SER A 32 -14.39 0.14 19.81
CA SER A 32 -13.56 -0.83 19.10
C SER A 32 -12.42 -1.33 19.98
N LEU A 33 -12.05 -2.59 19.80
CA LEU A 33 -10.89 -3.23 20.43
C LEU A 33 -10.12 -4.00 19.35
N PHE A 34 -8.83 -3.71 19.23
CA PHE A 34 -7.94 -4.43 18.33
C PHE A 34 -7.41 -5.69 19.02
N ASN A 35 -7.51 -6.85 18.35
CA ASN A 35 -6.96 -8.10 18.83
C ASN A 35 -5.69 -8.45 18.05
N GLU A 36 -4.54 -8.30 18.72
CA GLU A 36 -3.21 -8.52 18.10
C GLU A 36 -2.99 -9.96 17.63
N LYS A 37 -3.62 -10.95 18.28
CA LYS A 37 -3.44 -12.37 17.93
C LYS A 37 -4.20 -12.77 16.67
N THR A 38 -5.34 -12.15 16.42
CA THR A 38 -6.19 -12.45 15.25
C THR A 38 -6.03 -11.41 14.14
N GLY A 39 -5.36 -10.28 14.41
CA GLY A 39 -5.21 -9.17 13.47
C GLY A 39 -6.52 -8.44 13.15
N THR A 40 -7.59 -8.68 13.93
CA THR A 40 -8.94 -8.17 13.66
C THR A 40 -9.36 -7.11 14.68
N THR A 41 -10.15 -6.13 14.22
CA THR A 41 -10.79 -5.15 15.10
C THR A 41 -12.21 -5.58 15.39
N LEU A 42 -12.55 -5.75 16.66
CA LEU A 42 -13.91 -6.01 17.11
C LEU A 42 -14.58 -4.69 17.48
N THR A 43 -15.75 -4.41 16.91
CA THR A 43 -16.52 -3.19 17.19
C THR A 43 -17.88 -3.57 17.77
N ALA A 44 -18.30 -2.89 18.85
CA ALA A 44 -19.55 -3.13 19.53
C ALA A 44 -20.31 -1.83 19.83
N LYS A 45 -21.65 -1.87 19.76
CA LYS A 45 -22.51 -0.74 20.10
C LYS A 45 -22.59 -0.52 21.61
N LEU A 46 -22.50 0.74 22.03
CA LEU A 46 -22.63 1.15 23.42
C LEU A 46 -24.11 1.27 23.81
N LYS A 47 -24.46 0.79 25.02
CA LYS A 47 -25.81 0.95 25.57
C LYS A 47 -26.14 2.42 25.90
N VAL A 48 -25.12 3.18 26.30
CA VAL A 48 -25.21 4.60 26.58
C VAL A 48 -24.13 5.29 25.76
N PRO A 49 -24.49 6.24 24.88
CA PRO A 49 -23.50 6.97 24.10
C PRO A 49 -22.63 7.82 25.02
N ARG A 50 -21.37 7.99 24.64
CA ARG A 50 -20.42 8.83 25.39
C ARG A 50 -19.85 9.92 24.49
N LEU A 51 -19.38 11.00 25.10
CA LEU A 51 -18.76 12.10 24.39
C LEU A 51 -17.35 11.72 23.92
N ARG A 52 -16.97 12.06 22.68
CA ARG A 52 -15.60 11.96 22.19
C ARG A 52 -14.66 12.79 23.07
N LYS A 53 -13.44 12.30 23.29
CA LYS A 53 -12.41 13.06 24.01
C LYS A 53 -12.11 14.37 23.26
N GLY A 54 -12.30 15.51 23.94
CA GLY A 54 -12.05 16.83 23.39
C GLY A 54 -13.22 17.46 22.62
N ALA A 55 -14.40 16.84 22.62
CA ALA A 55 -15.59 17.49 22.06
C ALA A 55 -16.00 18.72 22.88
N ILE A 56 -16.37 19.79 22.19
CA ILE A 56 -16.74 21.08 22.79
C ILE A 56 -18.17 21.41 22.36
N PRO A 57 -19.05 21.87 23.27
CA PRO A 57 -20.37 22.36 22.93
C PRO A 57 -20.35 23.39 21.79
N THR A 58 -21.03 23.08 20.69
CA THR A 58 -21.09 23.95 19.51
C THR A 58 -22.10 25.08 19.70
N LYS A 59 -23.18 24.83 20.46
CA LYS A 59 -24.18 25.85 20.81
C LYS A 59 -24.43 25.87 22.30
N LEU A 60 -24.22 27.03 22.90
CA LEU A 60 -24.59 27.30 24.27
C LEU A 60 -26.01 27.86 24.30
N PRO A 61 -26.91 27.34 25.16
CA PRO A 61 -28.27 27.87 25.27
C PRO A 61 -28.23 29.32 25.75
N ASN A 62 -29.03 30.20 25.11
CA ASN A 62 -29.11 31.65 25.37
C ASN A 62 -27.81 32.44 25.10
N ALA A 63 -26.84 31.88 24.38
CA ALA A 63 -25.69 32.64 23.92
C ALA A 63 -26.00 33.37 22.60
N PRO A 64 -25.52 34.61 22.42
CA PRO A 64 -25.55 35.29 21.13
C PRO A 64 -24.98 34.43 20.00
N SER A 65 -25.56 34.53 18.79
CA SER A 65 -25.20 33.69 17.64
C SER A 65 -23.71 33.74 17.28
N TYR A 66 -23.07 34.90 17.47
CA TYR A 66 -21.64 35.10 17.22
C TYR A 66 -20.72 34.33 18.19
N LEU A 67 -21.22 33.90 19.36
CA LEU A 67 -20.49 33.05 20.31
C LEU A 67 -20.70 31.54 20.08
N SER A 68 -21.66 31.17 19.23
CA SER A 68 -21.96 29.76 18.88
C SER A 68 -21.47 29.42 17.48
N THR A 69 -20.25 29.84 17.15
CA THR A 69 -19.62 29.52 15.87
C THR A 69 -19.28 28.03 15.84
N THR A 70 -19.64 27.33 14.77
CA THR A 70 -19.18 25.95 14.54
C THR A 70 -17.67 25.95 14.53
N ALA A 71 -17.06 25.33 15.55
CA ALA A 71 -15.62 25.22 15.64
C ALA A 71 -15.13 24.40 14.44
N THR A 72 -14.33 25.02 13.56
CA THR A 72 -13.64 24.28 12.52
C THR A 72 -12.47 23.56 13.18
N THR A 73 -12.56 22.23 13.26
CA THR A 73 -11.45 21.43 13.76
C THR A 73 -10.30 21.52 12.76
N ARG A 74 -9.29 22.33 13.09
CA ARG A 74 -8.06 22.39 12.33
C ARG A 74 -7.33 21.05 12.50
N GLU A 75 -7.09 20.37 11.40
CA GLU A 75 -6.27 19.16 11.40
C GLU A 75 -4.90 19.47 12.01
N SER A 76 -4.44 18.59 12.90
CA SER A 76 -3.11 18.75 13.50
C SER A 76 -2.04 18.58 12.42
N PRO A 77 -0.87 19.24 12.57
CA PRO A 77 0.23 19.11 11.61
C PRO A 77 0.63 17.66 11.33
N ASP A 78 0.46 16.77 12.30
CA ASP A 78 0.86 15.37 12.22
C ASP A 78 -0.07 14.55 11.33
N VAL A 79 -1.39 14.74 11.47
CA VAL A 79 -2.37 14.03 10.65
C VAL A 79 -2.24 14.48 9.20
N ARG A 80 -2.02 15.78 8.97
CA ARG A 80 -1.77 16.32 7.63
C ARG A 80 -0.53 15.70 6.98
N ARG A 81 0.56 15.55 7.75
CA ARG A 81 1.79 14.89 7.28
C ARG A 81 1.55 13.42 6.96
N LYS A 82 0.90 12.67 7.85
CA LYS A 82 0.57 11.25 7.63
C LYS A 82 -0.27 11.05 6.37
N ARG A 83 -1.28 11.88 6.16
CA ARG A 83 -2.12 11.83 4.96
C ARG A 83 -1.31 12.02 3.68
N LYS A 84 -0.37 12.98 3.69
CA LYS A 84 0.49 13.23 2.52
C LYS A 84 1.40 12.04 2.21
N ILE A 85 2.03 11.48 3.24
CA ILE A 85 2.89 10.30 3.11
C ILE A 85 2.08 9.11 2.58
N GLU A 86 0.89 8.86 3.13
CA GLU A 86 0.02 7.79 2.67
C GLU A 86 -0.35 7.98 1.18
N ALA A 87 -0.71 9.20 0.78
CA ALA A 87 -1.00 9.51 -0.62
C ALA A 87 0.20 9.27 -1.55
N GLU A 88 1.41 9.64 -1.11
CA GLU A 88 2.66 9.40 -1.85
C GLU A 88 2.95 7.89 -2.00
N ILE A 89 2.73 7.10 -0.95
CA ILE A 89 2.89 5.64 -0.98
C ILE A 89 1.88 5.01 -1.96
N GLN A 90 0.61 5.37 -1.87
CA GLN A 90 -0.43 4.86 -2.76
C GLN A 90 -0.13 5.18 -4.23
N ALA A 91 0.34 6.40 -4.51
CA ALA A 91 0.75 6.79 -5.86
C ALA A 91 1.94 5.96 -6.37
N ALA A 92 2.94 5.70 -5.52
CA ALA A 92 4.08 4.87 -5.89
C ALA A 92 3.69 3.42 -6.21
N ILE A 93 2.78 2.84 -5.40
CA ILE A 93 2.25 1.49 -5.64
C ILE A 93 1.48 1.43 -6.96
N ALA A 94 0.60 2.40 -7.22
CA ALA A 94 -0.17 2.47 -8.46
C ALA A 94 0.75 2.57 -9.69
N LYS A 95 1.75 3.45 -9.62
CA LYS A 95 2.74 3.61 -10.70
C LYS A 95 3.51 2.33 -10.98
N ARG A 96 4.03 1.67 -9.94
CA ARG A 96 4.73 0.39 -10.08
C ARG A 96 3.84 -0.63 -10.79
N ASN A 97 2.59 -0.77 -10.38
CA ASN A 97 1.67 -1.72 -10.99
C ASN A 97 1.43 -1.40 -12.47
N GLU A 98 1.31 -0.12 -12.82
CA GLU A 98 1.16 0.31 -14.21
C GLU A 98 2.42 -0.02 -15.04
N ASP A 99 3.61 0.25 -14.50
CA ASP A 99 4.89 -0.07 -15.13
C ASP A 99 5.03 -1.59 -15.35
N ASP A 100 4.70 -2.40 -14.34
CA ASP A 100 4.71 -3.87 -14.42
C ASP A 100 3.75 -4.37 -15.51
N MET A 101 2.51 -3.83 -15.57
CA MET A 101 1.54 -4.18 -16.60
C MET A 101 1.97 -3.76 -17.99
N ASN A 102 2.63 -2.61 -18.13
CA ASN A 102 3.15 -2.13 -19.41
C ASN A 102 4.32 -3.00 -19.89
N TYR A 103 5.22 -3.39 -18.99
CA TYR A 103 6.31 -4.33 -19.31
C TYR A 103 5.74 -5.67 -19.78
N GLN A 104 4.79 -6.25 -19.05
CA GLN A 104 4.15 -7.49 -19.44
C GLN A 104 3.47 -7.36 -20.81
N ARG A 105 2.75 -6.26 -21.08
CA ARG A 105 2.12 -6.01 -22.38
C ARG A 105 3.14 -5.99 -23.54
N GLN A 106 4.32 -5.42 -23.32
CA GLN A 106 5.34 -5.29 -24.36
C GLN A 106 6.17 -6.56 -24.55
N ASN A 107 6.36 -7.34 -23.48
CA ASN A 107 7.27 -8.49 -23.44
C ASN A 107 6.56 -9.84 -23.33
N SER A 108 5.22 -9.87 -23.28
CA SER A 108 4.44 -11.11 -23.35
C SER A 108 4.35 -11.63 -24.78
N PHE A 109 4.41 -12.96 -24.92
CA PHE A 109 4.19 -13.67 -26.17
C PHE A 109 3.12 -14.77 -25.94
N SER A 110 2.29 -14.99 -26.95
CA SER A 110 1.17 -15.93 -26.90
C SER A 110 1.51 -17.32 -27.42
N ASN A 111 2.54 -17.44 -28.26
CA ASN A 111 3.02 -18.69 -28.84
C ASN A 111 4.52 -18.60 -29.19
N LEU A 112 5.09 -19.74 -29.60
CA LEU A 112 6.52 -19.86 -29.93
C LEU A 112 6.89 -19.08 -31.20
N ASP A 113 6.03 -19.07 -32.22
CA ASP A 113 6.27 -18.37 -33.49
C ASP A 113 6.40 -16.85 -33.29
N GLU A 114 5.61 -16.27 -32.39
CA GLU A 114 5.67 -14.86 -32.01
C GLU A 114 7.01 -14.54 -31.34
N LEU A 115 7.49 -15.42 -30.46
CA LEU A 115 8.79 -15.29 -29.82
C LEU A 115 9.92 -15.38 -30.86
N GLU A 116 9.88 -16.36 -31.76
CA GLU A 116 10.88 -16.53 -32.82
C GLU A 116 10.95 -15.32 -33.75
N SER A 117 9.81 -14.71 -34.08
CA SER A 117 9.77 -13.50 -34.90
C SER A 117 10.47 -12.30 -34.23
N ARG A 118 10.35 -12.19 -32.90
CA ARG A 118 11.00 -11.13 -32.11
C ARG A 118 12.48 -11.40 -31.87
N LEU A 119 12.87 -12.67 -31.85
CA LEU A 119 14.26 -13.14 -31.75
C LEU A 119 14.96 -13.23 -33.11
N SER A 120 14.25 -13.01 -34.22
CA SER A 120 14.81 -13.00 -35.56
C SER A 120 15.69 -11.75 -35.73
N PHE A 121 16.92 -11.86 -35.26
CA PHE A 121 17.97 -10.89 -35.52
C PHE A 121 18.52 -11.13 -36.93
N PRO A 122 18.90 -10.07 -37.67
CA PRO A 122 19.65 -10.25 -38.91
C PRO A 122 20.94 -11.04 -38.62
N ASP A 123 21.31 -11.96 -39.51
CA ASP A 123 22.39 -12.97 -39.37
C ASP A 123 23.72 -12.44 -38.79
N SER A 124 23.95 -11.13 -38.90
CA SER A 124 25.01 -10.35 -38.24
C SER A 124 25.12 -10.57 -36.72
N TYR A 125 24.01 -10.69 -35.98
CA TYR A 125 24.04 -10.78 -34.51
C TYR A 125 24.39 -12.18 -33.99
N TRP A 126 24.01 -13.24 -34.71
CA TRP A 126 24.38 -14.61 -34.35
C TRP A 126 25.88 -14.86 -34.53
N ASN A 127 26.51 -14.19 -35.51
CA ASN A 127 27.97 -14.19 -35.68
C ASN A 127 28.74 -13.50 -34.53
N LYS A 128 28.07 -12.75 -33.66
CA LYS A 128 28.69 -12.14 -32.46
C LYS A 128 28.68 -13.10 -31.26
N TYR A 129 27.80 -14.10 -31.26
CA TYR A 129 27.65 -15.11 -30.20
C TYR A 129 28.05 -16.53 -30.65
N THR A 130 28.61 -16.70 -31.84
CA THR A 130 29.17 -17.97 -32.33
C THR A 130 30.22 -18.58 -31.39
N MET A 131 30.88 -17.78 -30.54
CA MET A 131 31.79 -18.30 -29.50
C MET A 131 31.09 -19.10 -28.38
N LEU A 132 29.77 -18.96 -28.19
CA LEU A 132 28.99 -19.80 -27.26
C LEU A 132 28.56 -21.14 -27.88
N GLN A 133 28.74 -21.32 -29.20
CA GLN A 133 28.54 -22.61 -29.86
C GLN A 133 29.79 -23.49 -29.82
N ASP A 134 30.97 -22.91 -29.58
CA ASP A 134 32.17 -23.69 -29.35
C ASP A 134 32.14 -24.28 -27.93
N THR A 135 32.29 -25.60 -27.84
CA THR A 135 32.40 -26.34 -26.58
C THR A 135 33.72 -26.07 -25.84
N HIS A 136 34.49 -25.08 -26.27
CA HIS A 136 35.79 -24.73 -25.70
C HIS A 136 35.76 -24.42 -24.20
N PRO A 137 34.80 -23.62 -23.69
CA PRO A 137 34.68 -23.37 -22.25
C PRO A 137 34.34 -24.65 -21.47
N LEU A 138 33.55 -25.53 -22.08
CA LEU A 138 33.11 -26.81 -21.49
C LEU A 138 34.26 -27.83 -21.43
N THR A 139 35.06 -27.91 -22.50
CA THR A 139 36.24 -28.79 -22.58
C THR A 139 37.36 -28.34 -21.63
N MET A 140 37.53 -27.04 -21.41
CA MET A 140 38.47 -26.52 -20.39
C MET A 140 38.01 -26.79 -18.95
N LEU A 141 36.70 -26.92 -18.71
CA LEU A 141 36.16 -27.28 -17.40
C LEU A 141 36.26 -28.79 -17.15
N GLN A 142 36.11 -29.58 -18.20
CA GLN A 142 36.16 -31.05 -18.19
C GLN A 142 37.57 -31.62 -18.31
N SER A 143 38.61 -30.81 -18.50
CA SER A 143 39.97 -31.32 -18.56
C SER A 143 40.36 -31.92 -17.20
N ASP A 144 40.84 -33.16 -17.23
CA ASP A 144 41.31 -33.95 -16.08
C ASP A 144 42.70 -33.49 -15.60
N ASP A 145 42.90 -32.17 -15.50
CA ASP A 145 44.08 -31.60 -14.86
C ASP A 145 43.98 -31.88 -13.35
N SER A 146 44.59 -32.98 -12.94
CA SER A 146 44.54 -33.61 -11.60
C SER A 146 45.07 -32.76 -10.44
N GLY A 147 45.47 -31.51 -10.69
CA GLY A 147 45.99 -30.58 -9.68
C GLY A 147 45.17 -29.30 -9.48
N LEU A 148 44.11 -29.06 -10.27
CA LEU A 148 43.34 -27.81 -10.20
C LEU A 148 42.04 -27.99 -9.43
N THR A 149 41.76 -27.09 -8.49
CA THR A 149 40.47 -27.07 -7.79
C THR A 149 39.36 -26.63 -8.75
N CYS A 150 38.10 -26.93 -8.42
CA CYS A 150 36.95 -26.49 -9.21
C CYS A 150 36.95 -24.96 -9.42
N LEU A 151 37.36 -24.20 -8.39
CA LEU A 151 37.48 -22.75 -8.46
C LEU A 151 38.55 -22.32 -9.46
N ASP A 152 39.72 -22.97 -9.47
CA ASP A 152 40.80 -22.64 -10.42
C ASP A 152 40.37 -22.91 -11.87
N LYS A 153 39.60 -23.97 -12.10
CA LYS A 153 39.02 -24.27 -13.43
C LYS A 153 38.04 -23.18 -13.86
N CYS A 154 37.15 -22.73 -12.96
CA CYS A 154 36.23 -21.62 -13.24
C CYS A 154 36.96 -20.31 -13.53
N VAL A 155 37.98 -19.98 -12.74
CA VAL A 155 38.80 -18.77 -12.94
C VAL A 155 39.56 -18.83 -14.27
N ARG A 156 40.13 -19.98 -14.61
CA ARG A 156 40.84 -20.19 -15.88
C ARG A 156 39.92 -20.00 -17.09
N VAL A 157 38.70 -20.53 -17.03
CA VAL A 157 37.68 -20.33 -18.07
C VAL A 157 37.27 -18.85 -18.14
N ALA A 158 37.02 -18.20 -17.00
CA ALA A 158 36.68 -16.77 -16.97
C ALA A 158 37.80 -15.89 -17.57
N CYS A 159 39.07 -16.15 -17.22
CA CYS A 159 40.22 -15.44 -17.77
C CYS A 159 40.39 -15.68 -19.29
N ALA A 160 40.17 -16.91 -19.76
CA ALA A 160 40.23 -17.22 -21.18
C ALA A 160 39.12 -16.49 -21.96
N LEU A 161 37.91 -16.43 -21.41
CA LEU A 161 36.79 -15.70 -22.01
C LEU A 161 37.02 -14.18 -22.03
N VAL A 162 37.61 -13.61 -20.98
CA VAL A 162 37.94 -12.18 -20.92
C VAL A 162 39.00 -11.81 -21.95
N ASN A 163 40.01 -12.65 -22.16
CA ASN A 163 41.05 -12.38 -23.17
C ASN A 163 40.55 -12.55 -24.61
N MET A 164 39.49 -13.33 -24.83
CA MET A 164 38.86 -13.49 -26.16
C MET A 164 37.84 -12.39 -26.50
N CYS A 165 37.43 -11.56 -25.52
CA CYS A 165 36.45 -10.50 -25.72
C CYS A 165 37.05 -9.11 -25.45
N PRO A 166 37.44 -8.32 -26.47
CA PRO A 166 37.61 -6.89 -26.26
C PRO A 166 36.27 -6.30 -25.79
N SER A 167 36.29 -5.65 -24.61
CA SER A 167 35.16 -5.05 -23.89
C SER A 167 34.04 -4.53 -24.82
N VAL A 168 32.84 -5.10 -24.68
CA VAL A 168 31.60 -4.58 -25.26
C VAL A 168 30.93 -3.64 -24.26
N VAL A 169 31.69 -2.67 -23.73
CA VAL A 169 31.11 -1.52 -23.05
C VAL A 169 31.42 -0.31 -23.93
N PRO A 170 30.46 0.19 -24.73
CA PRO A 170 30.60 1.52 -25.29
C PRO A 170 30.69 2.50 -24.11
N PHE A 171 31.82 3.20 -24.00
CA PHE A 171 31.92 4.39 -23.16
C PHE A 171 31.22 5.51 -23.91
N ASP A 172 29.93 5.68 -23.65
CA ASP A 172 29.22 6.95 -23.84
C ASP A 172 29.08 7.66 -22.49
#